data_AF-A0A3B0B196-F1
#
_entry.id   AF-A0A3B0B196-F1
#
_cell.length_a   1.000
_cell.length_b   1.000
_cell.length_c   1.000
_cell.angle_alpha   90.00
_cell.angle_beta   90.00
_cell.angle_gamma   90.00
#
_symmetry.space_group_name_H-M   'P 1'
#
loop_
_entity.id
_entity.type
_entity.pdbx_description
1 polymer ?
#
loop_
_entity_poly.entity_id
_entity_poly.type
_entity_poly.pdbx_seq_one_letter_code
_entity_poly.pdbx_strand_id
1 'polypeptide(L)'
;MPDHPPHIPEAPVPVDGSATRRVELTLHKPWFALYAGVRPTLVIEGRGQPTQWGLGTWQVPSDRAVTLGVFLFNRLWRFGQAEFTLSPESVPAIEYRAPALPFIRGRMLTARESKGASRP
;
A
#
# COMPACT_ATOMS: atom_id res chain seq x y z
N MET A 1 -41.03 -29.99 -33.70
CA MET A 1 -40.85 -28.67 -33.05
C MET A 1 -39.91 -28.88 -31.88
N PRO A 2 -38.65 -28.41 -31.90
CA PRO A 2 -37.77 -28.54 -30.75
C PRO A 2 -38.11 -27.48 -29.70
N ASP A 3 -38.24 -27.92 -28.46
CA ASP A 3 -38.39 -27.11 -27.26
C ASP A 3 -37.07 -26.34 -27.03
N HIS A 4 -37.13 -25.02 -27.12
CA HIS A 4 -35.99 -24.13 -26.85
C HIS A 4 -36.02 -23.81 -25.35
N PRO A 5 -35.01 -24.19 -24.55
CA PRO A 5 -34.99 -23.81 -23.15
C PRO A 5 -34.88 -22.27 -23.03
N PRO A 6 -35.53 -21.65 -22.03
CA PRO A 6 -35.47 -20.20 -21.85
C PRO A 6 -34.03 -19.78 -21.54
N HIS A 7 -33.51 -18.87 -22.36
CA HIS A 7 -32.23 -18.21 -22.15
C HIS A 7 -32.32 -17.43 -20.83
N ILE A 8 -31.71 -17.96 -19.75
CA ILE A 8 -31.50 -17.17 -18.54
C ILE A 8 -30.58 -16.01 -18.95
N PRO A 9 -30.91 -14.75 -18.67
CA PRO A 9 -29.94 -13.68 -18.78
C PRO A 9 -28.87 -13.98 -17.72
N GLU A 10 -27.69 -14.38 -18.17
CA GLU A 10 -26.49 -14.41 -17.32
C GLU A 10 -26.45 -13.08 -16.58
N ALA A 11 -26.46 -13.12 -15.25
CA ALA A 11 -26.31 -11.92 -14.44
C ALA A 11 -25.09 -11.15 -14.97
N PRO A 12 -25.12 -9.80 -15.06
CA PRO A 12 -23.95 -9.07 -15.51
C PRO A 12 -22.77 -9.54 -14.66
N VAL A 13 -21.80 -10.19 -15.30
CA VAL A 13 -20.53 -10.47 -14.67
C VAL A 13 -20.07 -9.12 -14.12
N PRO A 14 -19.74 -9.00 -12.82
CA PRO A 14 -19.20 -7.74 -12.34
C PRO A 14 -17.95 -7.47 -13.18
N VAL A 15 -18.04 -6.49 -14.09
CA VAL A 15 -16.90 -5.98 -14.86
C VAL A 15 -16.03 -5.10 -13.96
N ASP A 16 -15.90 -5.46 -12.69
CA ASP A 16 -14.96 -4.84 -11.77
C ASP A 16 -13.58 -5.49 -11.96
N GLY A 17 -13.18 -5.60 -13.24
CA GLY A 17 -11.87 -6.04 -13.70
C GLY A 17 -10.85 -4.92 -13.61
N SER A 18 -10.89 -4.10 -12.56
CA SER A 18 -9.78 -3.22 -12.23
C SER A 18 -8.62 -4.14 -11.86
N ALA A 19 -7.71 -4.37 -12.80
CA ALA A 19 -6.53 -5.16 -12.54
C ALA A 19 -5.87 -4.63 -11.26
N THR A 20 -5.71 -5.48 -10.25
CA THR A 20 -5.07 -5.08 -8.99
C THR A 20 -3.65 -5.59 -8.99
N ARG A 21 -2.70 -4.73 -8.63
CA ARG A 21 -1.30 -5.08 -8.40
C ARG A 21 -1.03 -5.21 -6.92
N ARG A 22 -0.18 -6.18 -6.59
CA ARG A 22 0.36 -6.36 -5.24
C ARG A 22 1.53 -5.40 -5.07
N VAL A 23 1.50 -4.60 -4.01
CA VAL A 23 2.57 -3.66 -3.67
C VAL A 23 3.13 -3.99 -2.31
N GLU A 24 4.44 -4.05 -2.26
CA GLU A 24 5.22 -4.30 -1.06
C GLU A 24 5.63 -2.95 -0.49
N LEU A 25 5.27 -2.71 0.76
CA LEU A 25 5.74 -1.54 1.47
C LEU A 25 6.47 -1.98 2.74
N THR A 26 7.74 -1.64 2.79
CA THR A 26 8.62 -1.92 3.92
C THR A 26 8.67 -0.72 4.83
N LEU A 27 8.15 -0.86 6.04
CA LEU A 27 8.18 0.16 7.08
C LEU A 27 9.37 -0.07 8.00
N HIS A 28 10.39 0.77 7.85
CA HIS A 28 11.58 0.70 8.67
C HIS A 28 11.32 1.30 10.06
N LYS A 29 11.40 0.46 11.09
CA LYS A 29 11.26 0.89 12.49
C LYS A 29 12.47 1.75 12.88
N PRO A 30 12.26 2.93 13.48
CA PRO A 30 13.36 3.68 14.05
C PRO A 30 13.94 2.93 15.26
N TRP A 31 15.27 2.95 15.38
CA TRP A 31 16.02 2.36 16.49
C TRP A 31 15.67 3.00 17.85
N PHE A 32 15.17 4.24 17.85
CA PHE A 32 15.05 5.05 19.06
C PHE A 32 13.92 4.57 19.98
N ALA A 33 14.22 4.45 21.28
CA ALA A 33 13.26 4.07 22.32
C ALA A 33 12.04 5.00 22.43
N LEU A 34 12.16 6.27 22.00
CA LEU A 34 11.06 7.24 21.90
C LEU A 34 9.88 6.75 21.02
N TYR A 35 10.12 5.75 20.17
CA TYR A 35 9.12 5.16 19.27
C TYR A 35 8.57 3.82 19.78
N ALA A 36 8.92 3.40 21.00
CA ALA A 36 8.33 2.23 21.64
C ALA A 36 6.81 2.43 21.80
N GLY A 37 6.02 1.67 21.04
CA GLY A 37 4.56 1.76 21.03
C GLY A 37 3.96 2.62 19.91
N VAL A 38 4.78 3.23 19.05
CA VAL A 38 4.29 3.92 17.86
C VAL A 38 3.78 2.90 16.85
N ARG A 39 2.57 3.15 16.32
CA ARG A 39 1.94 2.31 15.31
C ARG A 39 1.93 3.04 13.97
N PRO A 40 2.55 2.48 12.92
CA PRO A 40 2.40 3.03 11.59
C PRO A 40 1.00 2.75 11.07
N THR A 41 0.45 3.71 10.34
CA THR A 41 -0.82 3.59 9.66
C THR A 41 -0.61 3.92 8.20
N LEU A 42 -1.01 2.99 7.34
CA LEU A 42 -0.99 3.18 5.90
C LEU A 42 -2.36 3.70 5.46
N VAL A 43 -2.37 4.72 4.64
CA VAL A 43 -3.53 5.29 3.97
C VAL A 43 -3.41 4.92 2.51
N ILE A 44 -4.44 4.28 1.97
CA ILE A 44 -4.55 3.99 0.54
C ILE A 44 -5.80 4.70 0.06
N GLU A 45 -5.69 5.66 -0.85
CA GLU A 45 -6.84 6.41 -1.38
C GLU A 45 -7.72 7.03 -0.28
N GLY A 46 -7.09 7.54 0.78
CA GLY A 46 -7.80 8.08 1.95
C GLY A 46 -8.31 7.04 2.97
N ARG A 47 -8.16 5.73 2.71
CA ARG A 47 -8.48 4.66 3.66
C ARG A 47 -7.29 4.31 4.53
N GLY A 48 -7.30 4.77 5.78
CA GLY A 48 -6.34 4.40 6.81
C GLY A 48 -6.49 2.97 7.30
N GLN A 49 -5.38 2.23 7.31
CA GLN A 49 -5.24 0.85 7.73
C GLN A 49 -4.06 0.76 8.71
N PRO A 50 -4.30 0.42 9.98
CA PRO A 50 -3.23 0.25 10.94
C PRO A 50 -2.35 -0.92 10.51
N THR A 51 -1.04 -0.71 10.43
CA THR A 51 -0.08 -1.73 10.02
C THR A 51 1.00 -1.92 11.07
N GLN A 52 1.81 -2.97 10.89
CA GLN A 52 2.96 -3.24 11.72
C GLN A 52 4.24 -2.72 11.05
N TRP A 53 5.28 -2.56 11.84
CA TRP A 53 6.62 -2.29 11.33
C TRP A 53 7.14 -3.53 10.59
N GLY A 54 7.89 -3.31 9.51
CA GLY A 54 8.39 -4.38 8.64
C GLY A 54 7.74 -4.38 7.26
N LEU A 55 7.89 -5.49 6.54
CA LEU A 55 7.31 -5.69 5.22
C LEU A 55 5.81 -5.97 5.36
N GLY A 56 4.99 -5.11 4.74
CA GLY A 56 3.60 -5.43 4.50
C GLY A 56 3.33 -5.54 3.01
N THR A 57 2.17 -6.09 2.68
CA THR A 57 1.74 -6.18 1.31
C THR A 57 0.29 -5.74 1.17
N TRP A 58 0.03 -4.89 0.18
CA TRP A 58 -1.29 -4.35 -0.10
C TRP A 58 -1.67 -4.57 -1.56
N GLN A 59 -2.97 -4.66 -1.82
CA GLN A 59 -3.51 -4.71 -3.16
C GLN A 59 -3.98 -3.31 -3.52
N VAL A 60 -3.52 -2.80 -4.65
CA VAL A 60 -3.91 -1.50 -5.20
C VAL A 60 -4.31 -1.64 -6.66
N PRO A 61 -5.21 -0.79 -7.17
CA PRO A 61 -5.48 -0.71 -8.61
C PRO A 61 -4.18 -0.56 -9.42
N SER A 62 -4.08 -1.29 -10.53
CA SER A 62 -2.96 -1.24 -11.46
C SER A 62 -3.27 -0.49 -12.74
N ASP A 63 -4.53 -0.10 -12.98
CA ASP A 63 -4.94 0.72 -14.11
C ASP A 63 -4.76 2.22 -13.87
N ARG A 64 -4.67 2.63 -12.59
CA ARG A 64 -4.64 4.04 -12.19
C ARG A 64 -3.58 4.32 -11.13
N ALA A 65 -3.19 5.58 -11.05
CA ALA A 65 -2.30 6.05 -9.98
C ALA A 65 -3.04 6.00 -8.64
N VAL A 66 -2.33 5.57 -7.60
CA VAL A 66 -2.88 5.37 -6.25
C VAL A 66 -2.06 6.16 -5.25
N THR A 67 -2.72 6.93 -4.39
CA THR A 67 -2.04 7.71 -3.36
C THR A 67 -1.86 6.86 -2.11
N LEU A 68 -0.60 6.61 -1.77
CA LEU A 68 -0.19 5.92 -0.56
C LEU A 68 0.35 6.93 0.44
N GLY A 69 -0.30 7.05 1.59
CA GLY A 69 0.14 7.88 2.70
C GLY A 69 0.58 7.01 3.87
N VAL A 70 1.71 7.28 4.51
CA VAL A 70 2.06 6.63 5.79
C VAL A 70 2.14 7.70 6.83
N PHE A 71 1.46 7.51 7.94
CA PHE A 71 1.59 8.35 9.12
C PHE A 71 1.86 7.51 10.36
N LEU A 72 2.63 8.08 11.27
CA LEU A 72 2.94 7.47 12.55
C LEU A 72 2.01 8.04 13.61
N PHE A 73 1.32 7.17 14.33
CA PHE A 73 0.50 7.58 15.46
C PHE A 73 1.25 7.28 16.76
N ASN A 74 1.59 8.32 17.52
CA ASN A 74 1.97 8.22 18.93
C ASN A 74 0.74 8.49 19.80
N ARG A 75 0.77 8.05 21.07
CA ARG A 75 -0.28 8.26 22.08
C ARG A 75 -0.81 9.70 22.18
N LEU A 76 -0.06 10.71 21.72
CA LEU A 76 -0.43 12.12 21.77
C LEU A 76 -0.80 12.75 20.41
N TRP A 77 -0.19 12.36 19.28
CA TRP A 77 -0.41 12.99 17.97
C TRP A 77 0.06 12.12 16.78
N ARG A 78 -0.38 12.49 15.56
CA ARG A 78 0.13 11.94 14.29
C ARG A 78 1.31 12.73 13.75
N PHE A 79 2.33 12.06 13.24
CA PHE A 79 3.52 12.70 12.70
C PHE A 79 4.21 11.82 11.64
N GLY A 80 5.29 12.32 11.04
CA GLY A 80 6.04 11.56 10.05
C GLY A 80 5.25 11.26 8.77
N GLN A 81 4.19 12.02 8.49
CA GLN A 81 3.38 11.84 7.29
C GLN A 81 4.27 11.91 6.05
N ALA A 82 4.18 10.89 5.22
CA ALA A 82 4.73 10.87 3.88
C ALA A 82 3.61 10.43 2.94
N GLU A 83 3.51 11.09 1.80
CA GLU A 83 2.54 10.77 0.75
C GLU A 83 3.33 10.48 -0.51
N PHE A 84 2.94 9.41 -1.19
CA PHE A 84 3.56 8.95 -2.41
C PHE A 84 2.49 8.48 -3.38
N THR A 85 2.47 9.09 -4.55
CA THR A 85 1.59 8.68 -5.64
C THR A 85 2.27 7.56 -6.40
N LEU A 86 1.72 6.36 -6.29
CA LEU A 86 2.19 5.19 -7.01
C LEU A 86 1.52 5.14 -8.38
N SER A 87 2.29 5.43 -9.43
CA SER A 87 1.82 5.28 -10.81
C SER A 87 1.75 3.80 -11.21
N PRO A 88 0.88 3.42 -12.15
CA PRO A 88 0.76 2.04 -12.63
C PRO A 88 2.05 1.50 -13.25
N GLU A 89 2.91 2.37 -13.78
CA GLU A 89 4.25 2.06 -14.32
C GLU A 89 5.37 2.02 -13.26
N SER A 90 5.09 2.44 -12.02
CA SER A 90 6.09 2.48 -10.95
C SER A 90 6.35 1.09 -10.36
N VAL A 91 7.55 0.87 -9.86
CA VAL A 91 7.97 -0.38 -9.19
C VAL A 91 6.99 -0.72 -8.04
N PRO A 92 6.57 -1.99 -7.88
CA PRO A 92 5.65 -2.39 -6.82
C PRO A 92 6.27 -2.44 -5.42
N ALA A 93 7.51 -1.99 -5.24
CA ALA A 93 8.22 -2.01 -3.96
C ALA A 93 8.49 -0.58 -3.47
N ILE A 94 8.05 -0.28 -2.25
CA ILE A 94 8.16 1.03 -1.62
C ILE A 94 8.78 0.86 -0.24
N GLU A 95 9.65 1.77 0.14
CA GLU A 95 10.25 1.79 1.46
C GLU A 95 9.86 3.08 2.15
N TYR A 96 9.22 2.94 3.31
CA TYR A 96 8.97 4.06 4.19
C TYR A 96 10.04 4.07 5.29
N ARG A 97 10.79 5.17 5.34
CA ARG A 97 11.73 5.45 6.41
C ARG A 97 11.10 6.45 7.38
N ALA A 98 10.84 5.96 8.59
CA ALA A 98 10.41 6.82 9.68
C ALA A 98 11.46 7.91 9.93
N PRO A 99 11.03 9.16 10.16
CA PRO A 99 11.94 10.23 10.53
C PRO A 99 12.53 9.93 11.92
N ALA A 100 13.76 10.37 12.17
CA ALA A 100 14.37 10.23 13.50
C ALA A 100 13.67 11.13 14.54
N LEU A 101 13.14 12.28 14.10
CA LEU A 101 12.50 13.27 14.97
C LEU A 101 11.00 13.42 14.66
N PRO A 102 10.15 13.62 15.69
CA PRO A 102 8.70 13.63 15.55
C PRO A 102 8.12 14.89 14.85
N PHE A 103 8.97 15.83 14.45
CA PHE A 103 8.58 17.06 13.75
C PHE A 103 8.89 17.00 12.25
N ILE A 104 9.64 15.97 11.82
CA ILE A 104 10.11 15.84 10.45
C ILE A 104 9.15 14.91 9.69
N ARG A 105 8.99 15.15 8.39
CA ARG A 105 8.25 14.26 7.49
C ARG A 105 9.01 12.94 7.29
N GLY A 106 8.28 11.84 7.19
CA GLY A 106 8.88 10.57 6.77
C GLY A 106 9.38 10.66 5.33
N ARG A 107 10.28 9.76 4.96
CA ARG A 107 10.75 9.65 3.56
C ARG A 107 10.20 8.36 2.97
N MET A 108 9.45 8.50 1.88
CA MET A 108 9.11 7.37 1.02
C MET A 108 10.13 7.32 -0.11
N LEU A 109 10.74 6.16 -0.27
CA LEU A 109 11.64 5.85 -1.36
C LEU A 109 10.96 4.77 -2.19
N THR A 110 10.95 4.92 -3.49
CA THR A 110 10.70 3.75 -4.34
C THR A 110 11.90 2.84 -4.15
N ALA A 111 11.67 1.60 -3.70
CA ALA A 111 12.71 0.61 -3.85
C ALA A 111 12.86 0.45 -5.36
N ARG A 112 13.97 0.94 -5.91
CA ARG A 112 14.44 0.49 -7.22
C ARG A 112 14.40 -1.03 -7.14
N GLU A 113 13.75 -1.68 -8.11
CA GLU A 113 13.58 -3.14 -8.18
C GLU A 113 14.61 -3.81 -7.30
N SER A 114 14.17 -4.36 -6.16
CA SER A 114 14.98 -5.37 -5.51
C SER A 114 15.06 -6.47 -6.54
N LYS A 115 16.11 -6.38 -7.35
CA LYS A 115 16.46 -7.26 -8.46
C LYS A 115 15.93 -8.62 -8.04
N GLY A 116 14.97 -9.15 -8.79
CA GLY A 116 14.50 -10.52 -8.63
C GLY A 116 15.74 -11.39 -8.56
N ALA A 117 16.19 -11.68 -7.34
CA ALA A 117 17.36 -12.46 -7.09
C ALA A 117 16.85 -13.88 -7.15
N SER A 118 17.00 -14.42 -8.36
CA SER A 118 17.26 -15.83 -8.60
C SER A 118 16.21 -16.78 -8.02
N ARG A 119 15.23 -17.11 -8.84
CA ARG A 119 14.66 -18.46 -8.74
C ARG A 119 15.51 -19.36 -9.64
N PRO A 120 16.13 -20.44 -9.11
CA PRO A 120 17.03 -21.32 -9.83
C PRO A 120 16.33 -22.07 -10.97
#